data_AF-A0A7S0YIQ8-F1
#
_entry.id   AF-A0A7S0YIQ8-F1
#
_cell.length_a   1.000
_cell.length_b   1.000
_cell.length_c   1.000
_cell.angle_alpha   90.00
_cell.angle_beta   90.00
_cell.angle_gamma   90.00
#
_symmetry.space_group_name_H-M   'P 1'
#
loop_
_entity.id
_entity.type
_entity.pdbx_description
1 polymer ?
#
loop_
_entity_poly.entity_id
_entity_poly.type
_entity_poly.pdbx_seq_one_letter_code
_entity_poly.pdbx_strand_id
1 'polypeptide(L)'
;ADPRARAMASPLAVKEVPTAPIAGQKPGTSGLRKKTREFMKENYIANFVQATFNALQETPEGKASVQGGTLVISGDGRYYNPEAIQIIVKIAVANGVGRVWCGKGGILSTPAVSAVIRGRGKGS
;
A
#
# COMPACT_ATOMS: atom_id res chain seq x y z
N ALA A 1 -22.83 -21.46 8.70
CA ALA A 1 -21.56 -20.96 9.25
C ALA A 1 -20.56 -20.86 8.09
N ASP A 2 -19.97 -19.69 7.84
CA ASP A 2 -19.04 -19.48 6.72
C ASP A 2 -17.72 -20.25 6.95
N PRO A 3 -17.35 -21.19 6.08
CA PRO A 3 -16.11 -21.97 6.20
C PRO A 3 -14.82 -21.12 6.04
N ARG A 4 -14.93 -19.83 5.70
CA ARG A 4 -13.80 -18.88 5.66
C ARG A 4 -13.41 -18.30 7.03
N ALA A 5 -14.24 -18.50 8.05
CA ALA A 5 -13.91 -18.12 9.42
C ALA A 5 -13.00 -19.17 10.08
N ARG A 6 -11.77 -19.36 9.57
CA ARG A 6 -10.82 -20.29 10.21
C ARG A 6 -9.37 -19.83 10.12
N ALA A 7 -9.01 -18.99 11.08
CA ALA A 7 -7.88 -19.12 12.00
C ALA A 7 -7.76 -17.76 12.70
N MET A 8 -7.91 -17.72 14.02
CA MET A 8 -7.43 -16.58 14.80
C MET A 8 -5.91 -16.58 14.69
N ALA A 9 -5.39 -16.01 13.61
CA ALA A 9 -3.98 -15.71 13.49
C ALA A 9 -3.62 -14.84 14.69
N SER A 10 -2.54 -15.20 15.40
CA SER A 10 -2.00 -14.32 16.43
C SER A 10 -1.92 -12.90 15.89
N PRO A 11 -2.31 -11.88 16.67
CA PRO A 11 -2.33 -10.50 16.18
C PRO A 11 -0.95 -10.17 15.59
N LEU A 12 -0.94 -9.73 14.34
CA LEU A 12 0.29 -9.28 13.69
C LEU A 12 0.86 -8.13 14.52
N ALA A 13 2.04 -8.31 15.08
CA ALA A 13 2.70 -7.27 15.84
C ALA A 13 3.25 -6.18 14.90
N VAL A 14 2.93 -4.92 15.19
CA VAL A 14 3.55 -3.78 14.53
C VAL A 14 4.98 -3.64 15.04
N LYS A 15 5.93 -3.50 14.13
CA LYS A 15 7.35 -3.30 14.44
C LYS A 15 7.83 -2.00 13.81
N GLU A 16 8.47 -1.17 14.61
CA GLU A 16 9.23 -0.03 14.12
C GLU A 16 10.61 -0.50 13.62
N VAL A 17 10.98 -0.04 12.43
CA VAL A 17 12.26 -0.37 11.79
C VAL A 17 13.01 0.92 11.53
N PRO A 18 14.20 1.12 12.13
CA PRO A 18 14.99 2.32 11.87
C PRO A 18 15.44 2.35 10.40
N THR A 19 15.40 3.52 9.79
CA THR A 19 15.79 3.74 8.40
C THR A 19 16.41 5.13 8.24
N ALA A 20 17.05 5.40 7.11
CA ALA A 20 17.62 6.70 6.76
C ALA A 20 16.93 7.28 5.52
N PRO A 21 16.80 8.62 5.39
CA PRO A 21 16.26 9.25 4.19
C PRO A 21 17.04 8.86 2.93
N ILE A 22 16.32 8.59 1.84
CA ILE A 22 16.92 8.23 0.54
C ILE A 22 16.68 9.36 -0.45
N ALA A 23 17.76 9.92 -1.00
CA ALA A 23 17.68 11.00 -1.97
C ALA A 23 16.96 10.57 -3.27
N GLY A 24 16.28 11.53 -3.90
CA GLY A 24 15.70 11.33 -5.23
C GLY A 24 14.39 10.53 -5.26
N GLN A 25 13.71 10.36 -4.12
CA GLN A 25 12.36 9.80 -4.01
C GLN A 25 11.24 10.84 -4.26
N LYS A 26 11.47 11.80 -5.16
CA LYS A 26 10.46 12.79 -5.56
C LYS A 26 9.57 12.21 -6.67
N PRO A 27 8.27 12.00 -6.45
CA PRO A 27 7.38 11.54 -7.51
C PRO A 27 7.17 12.65 -8.56
N GLY A 28 7.11 12.26 -9.83
CA GLY A 28 6.71 13.15 -10.92
C GLY A 28 5.19 13.13 -11.14
N THR A 29 4.72 13.75 -12.22
CA THR A 29 3.29 13.76 -12.61
C THR A 29 2.69 12.36 -12.77
N SER A 30 3.51 11.37 -13.13
CA SER A 30 3.13 9.96 -13.30
C SER A 30 3.63 9.05 -12.17
N GLY A 31 3.94 9.61 -11.00
CA GLY A 31 4.48 8.88 -9.85
C GLY A 31 6.02 8.79 -9.83
N LEU A 32 6.55 8.06 -8.85
CA LEU A 32 7.98 7.80 -8.71
C LEU A 32 8.42 6.73 -9.70
N ARG A 33 9.42 7.05 -10.54
CA ARG A 33 9.99 6.12 -11.53
C ARG A 33 11.51 6.03 -11.38
N LYS A 34 12.00 4.81 -11.19
CA LYS A 34 13.44 4.46 -11.15
C LYS A 34 13.65 3.09 -11.80
N LYS A 35 14.91 2.72 -12.00
CA LYS A 35 15.28 1.36 -12.45
C LYS A 35 14.86 0.34 -11.38
N THR A 36 14.43 -0.86 -11.78
CA THR A 36 13.97 -1.89 -10.83
C THR A 36 15.00 -2.22 -9.76
N ARG A 37 16.30 -2.26 -10.12
CA ARG A 37 17.40 -2.46 -9.16
C ARG A 37 17.44 -1.41 -8.04
N GLU A 38 16.96 -0.20 -8.30
CA GLU A 38 16.87 0.85 -7.28
C GLU A 38 15.75 0.54 -6.29
N PHE A 39 14.58 0.10 -6.77
CA PHE A 39 13.46 -0.30 -5.92
C PHE A 39 13.74 -1.54 -5.08
N MET A 40 14.67 -2.39 -5.52
CA MET A 40 15.11 -3.58 -4.80
C MET A 40 16.15 -3.28 -3.71
N LYS A 41 16.65 -2.04 -3.62
CA LYS A 41 17.52 -1.64 -2.50
C LYS A 41 16.72 -1.69 -1.20
N GLU A 42 17.43 -2.00 -0.12
CA GLU A 42 16.88 -2.05 1.23
C GLU A 42 16.11 -0.76 1.54
N ASN A 43 14.92 -0.92 2.12
CA ASN A 43 14.03 0.16 2.55
C ASN A 43 13.61 1.17 1.46
N TYR A 44 13.96 0.97 0.18
CA TYR A 44 13.61 1.96 -0.86
C TYR A 44 12.10 2.14 -1.01
N ILE A 45 11.38 1.04 -1.25
CA ILE A 45 9.92 1.07 -1.30
C ILE A 45 9.34 1.46 0.05
N ALA A 46 9.90 0.91 1.14
CA ALA A 46 9.36 1.12 2.48
C ALA A 46 9.36 2.60 2.88
N ASN A 47 10.46 3.30 2.65
CA ASN A 47 10.59 4.73 2.94
C ASN A 47 9.63 5.57 2.11
N PHE A 48 9.52 5.29 0.82
CA PHE A 48 8.62 6.05 -0.05
C PHE A 48 7.15 5.87 0.35
N VAL A 49 6.76 4.64 0.70
CA VAL A 49 5.39 4.33 1.11
C VAL A 49 5.08 4.93 2.48
N GLN A 50 6.00 4.80 3.45
CA GLN A 50 5.83 5.43 4.76
C GLN A 50 5.73 6.95 4.65
N ALA A 51 6.57 7.58 3.82
CA ALA A 51 6.48 9.03 3.56
C ALA A 51 5.14 9.43 2.93
N THR A 52 4.57 8.57 2.06
CA THR A 52 3.23 8.78 1.49
C THR A 52 2.15 8.73 2.57
N PHE A 53 2.22 7.76 3.50
CA PHE A 53 1.30 7.70 4.64
C PHE A 53 1.45 8.88 5.59
N ASN A 54 2.69 9.31 5.87
CA ASN A 54 2.94 10.50 6.70
C ASN A 54 2.24 11.72 6.09
N ALA A 55 2.43 11.98 4.79
CA ALA A 55 1.78 13.09 4.10
C ALA A 55 0.24 12.99 4.09
N LEU A 56 -0.32 11.78 4.02
CA LEU A 56 -1.78 11.59 4.14
C LEU A 56 -2.28 11.87 5.55
N GLN A 57 -1.53 11.50 6.59
CA GLN A 57 -1.93 11.68 7.98
C GLN A 57 -1.75 13.12 8.49
N GLU A 58 -1.00 13.95 7.76
CA GLU A 58 -0.89 15.39 8.03
C GLU A 58 -2.22 16.14 7.86
N THR A 59 -3.17 15.60 7.08
CA THR A 59 -4.52 16.17 6.94
C THR A 59 -5.54 15.42 7.80
N PRO A 60 -6.52 16.11 8.43
CA PRO A 60 -7.57 15.46 9.22
C PRO A 60 -8.37 14.42 8.43
N GLU A 61 -8.72 14.76 7.17
CA GLU A 61 -9.48 13.89 6.28
C GLU A 61 -8.66 12.66 5.86
N GLY A 62 -7.38 12.85 5.58
CA GLY A 62 -6.48 11.77 5.21
C GLY A 62 -6.21 10.83 6.38
N LYS A 63 -6.01 11.36 7.59
CA LYS A 63 -5.88 10.55 8.82
C LYS A 63 -7.13 9.70 9.07
N ALA A 64 -8.33 10.30 8.98
CA ALA A 64 -9.59 9.59 9.12
C ALA A 64 -9.78 8.53 8.02
N SER A 65 -9.32 8.81 6.80
CA SER A 65 -9.42 7.88 5.67
C SER A 65 -8.44 6.70 5.76
N VAL A 66 -7.31 6.86 6.46
CA VAL A 66 -6.35 5.77 6.66
C VAL A 66 -6.82 4.82 7.77
N GLN A 67 -7.22 5.38 8.92
CA GLN A 67 -7.61 4.58 10.08
C GLN A 67 -8.89 3.78 9.81
N GLY A 68 -8.79 2.45 9.76
CA GLY A 68 -9.90 1.56 9.41
C GLY A 68 -10.34 1.63 7.95
N GLY A 69 -9.69 2.46 7.13
CA GLY A 69 -10.04 2.68 5.74
C GLY A 69 -9.67 1.53 4.81
N THR A 70 -10.01 1.70 3.53
CA THR A 70 -9.71 0.72 2.47
C THR A 70 -8.66 1.26 1.51
N LEU A 71 -7.52 0.56 1.41
CA LEU A 71 -6.49 0.83 0.41
C LEU A 71 -6.70 -0.07 -0.82
N VAL A 72 -6.68 0.52 -2.01
CA VAL A 72 -6.61 -0.23 -3.26
C VAL A 72 -5.17 -0.27 -3.73
N ILE A 73 -4.64 -1.48 -3.96
CA ILE A 73 -3.27 -1.67 -4.43
C ILE A 73 -3.21 -2.72 -5.54
N SER A 74 -2.61 -2.37 -6.66
CA SER A 74 -2.33 -3.27 -7.78
C SER A 74 -1.27 -2.67 -8.70
N GLY A 75 -0.71 -3.50 -9.57
CA GLY A 75 0.21 -3.08 -10.62
C GLY A 75 -0.21 -3.60 -11.99
N ASP A 76 0.67 -3.38 -12.95
CA ASP A 76 0.55 -3.80 -14.35
C ASP A 76 1.17 -5.20 -14.63
N GLY A 77 1.60 -5.90 -13.59
CA GLY A 77 2.28 -7.21 -13.70
C GLY A 77 3.78 -7.17 -14.00
N ARG A 78 4.44 -6.00 -14.00
CA ARG A 78 5.90 -5.93 -14.19
C ARG A 78 6.69 -6.69 -13.11
N TYR A 79 7.93 -7.03 -13.45
CA TYR A 79 8.88 -7.63 -12.52
C TYR A 79 8.99 -6.82 -11.21
N TYR A 80 9.01 -7.52 -10.07
CA TYR A 80 9.03 -6.99 -8.71
C TYR A 80 7.69 -6.46 -8.15
N ASN A 81 6.59 -6.49 -8.93
CA ASN A 81 5.27 -6.10 -8.41
C ASN A 81 4.78 -6.96 -7.24
N PRO A 82 4.85 -8.31 -7.29
CA PRO A 82 4.36 -9.15 -6.18
C PRO A 82 5.05 -8.80 -4.86
N GLU A 83 6.37 -8.60 -4.88
CA GLU A 83 7.19 -8.23 -3.74
C GLU A 83 6.86 -6.81 -3.24
N ALA A 84 6.77 -5.84 -4.16
CA ALA A 84 6.40 -4.46 -3.83
C ALA A 84 5.01 -4.38 -3.17
N ILE A 85 4.03 -5.13 -3.67
CA ILE A 85 2.68 -5.19 -3.11
C ILE A 85 2.73 -5.68 -1.66
N GLN A 86 3.48 -6.74 -1.37
CA GLN A 86 3.62 -7.26 0.00
C GLN A 86 4.25 -6.25 0.95
N ILE A 87 5.27 -5.51 0.50
CA ILE A 87 5.88 -4.43 1.29
C ILE A 87 4.85 -3.35 1.61
N ILE A 88 4.11 -2.89 0.60
CA ILE A 88 3.10 -1.82 0.78
C ILE A 88 1.98 -2.28 1.71
N VAL A 89 1.50 -3.53 1.59
CA VAL A 89 0.45 -4.07 2.46
C VAL A 89 0.90 -4.07 3.92
N LYS A 90 2.12 -4.53 4.22
CA LYS A 90 2.65 -4.54 5.59
C LYS A 90 2.67 -3.14 6.20
N ILE A 91 3.16 -2.16 5.43
CA ILE A 91 3.23 -0.76 5.88
C ILE A 91 1.82 -0.17 6.03
N ALA A 92 0.91 -0.45 5.10
CA ALA A 92 -0.47 0.04 5.18
C ALA A 92 -1.17 -0.46 6.44
N VAL A 93 -1.08 -1.76 6.75
CA VAL A 93 -1.65 -2.34 7.98
C VAL A 93 -1.00 -1.73 9.22
N ALA A 94 0.33 -1.56 9.23
CA ALA A 94 1.04 -0.91 10.34
C ALA A 94 0.63 0.56 10.55
N ASN A 95 0.17 1.25 9.49
CA ASN A 95 -0.34 2.62 9.56
C ASN A 95 -1.85 2.70 9.88
N GLY A 96 -2.53 1.57 10.12
CA GLY A 96 -3.93 1.53 10.54
C GLY A 96 -4.95 1.29 9.42
N VAL A 97 -4.51 0.94 8.21
CA VAL A 97 -5.44 0.53 7.13
C VAL A 97 -6.20 -0.72 7.55
N GLY A 98 -7.54 -0.63 7.58
CA GLY A 98 -8.41 -1.73 8.01
C GLY A 98 -8.66 -2.78 6.91
N ARG A 99 -8.57 -2.38 5.65
CA ARG A 99 -8.86 -3.26 4.51
C ARG A 99 -7.95 -2.98 3.32
N VAL A 100 -7.51 -4.03 2.64
CA VAL A 100 -6.76 -3.92 1.39
C VAL A 100 -7.49 -4.64 0.26
N TRP A 101 -7.75 -3.93 -0.83
CA TRP A 101 -8.22 -4.52 -2.09
C TRP A 101 -7.06 -4.65 -3.07
N CYS A 102 -6.85 -5.87 -3.53
CA CYS A 102 -5.83 -6.19 -4.52
C CYS A 102 -6.45 -6.96 -5.67
N GLY A 103 -6.06 -6.64 -6.91
CA GLY A 103 -6.41 -7.41 -8.08
C GLY A 103 -5.91 -8.84 -7.98
N LYS A 104 -6.60 -9.77 -8.64
CA LYS A 104 -6.15 -11.17 -8.72
C LYS A 104 -4.75 -11.20 -9.36
N GLY A 105 -3.78 -11.85 -8.69
CA GLY A 105 -2.38 -11.86 -9.12
C GLY A 105 -1.66 -10.51 -8.99
N GLY A 106 -2.24 -9.53 -8.28
CA GLY A 106 -1.68 -8.18 -8.16
C GLY A 106 -1.92 -7.29 -9.38
N ILE A 107 -2.85 -7.67 -10.27
CA ILE A 107 -3.03 -7.01 -11.57
C ILE A 107 -4.35 -6.22 -11.60
N LEU A 108 -4.25 -4.91 -11.82
CA LEU A 108 -5.35 -4.03 -12.26
C LEU A 108 -4.76 -2.91 -13.12
N SER A 109 -5.44 -2.56 -14.20
CA SER A 109 -5.07 -1.38 -14.98
C SER A 109 -5.37 -0.09 -14.20
N THR A 110 -4.66 1.00 -14.50
CA THR A 110 -4.92 2.31 -13.86
C THR A 110 -6.38 2.76 -13.98
N PRO A 111 -7.06 2.62 -15.14
CA PRO A 111 -8.49 2.89 -15.23
C PRO A 111 -9.34 2.00 -14.30
N ALA A 112 -9.01 0.72 -14.18
CA ALA A 112 -9.71 -0.20 -13.28
C ALA A 112 -9.51 0.16 -11.80
N VAL A 113 -8.29 0.55 -11.40
CA VAL A 113 -8.01 1.06 -10.05
C VAL A 113 -8.88 2.28 -9.75
N SER A 114 -8.93 3.27 -10.66
CA SER A 114 -9.76 4.47 -10.50
C SER A 114 -11.26 4.12 -10.43
N ALA A 115 -11.74 3.18 -11.26
CA ALA A 115 -13.11 2.70 -11.21
C ALA A 115 -13.44 2.01 -9.88
N VAL A 116 -12.53 1.18 -9.34
CA VAL A 116 -12.71 0.51 -8.05
C VAL A 116 -12.76 1.51 -6.90
N ILE A 117 -11.85 2.47 -6.85
CA ILE A 117 -11.81 3.50 -5.79
C ILE A 117 -13.16 4.25 -5.73
N ARG A 118 -13.68 4.69 -6.89
CA ARG A 118 -14.93 5.47 -6.96
C ARG A 118 -16.18 4.61 -6.82
N GLY A 119 -16.20 3.43 -7.44
CA GLY A 119 -17.39 2.59 -7.57
C GLY A 119 -17.64 1.68 -6.38
N ARG A 120 -16.58 1.22 -5.70
CA ARG A 120 -16.71 0.40 -4.49
C ARG A 120 -16.58 1.21 -3.19
N GLY A 121 -16.16 2.48 -3.27
CA GLY A 121 -16.03 3.39 -2.11
C GLY A 121 -17.33 3.72 -1.38
N LYS A 122 -18.49 3.24 -1.84
CA LYS A 122 -19.81 3.40 -1.19
C LYS A 122 -20.36 2.13 -0.55
N GLY A 123 -19.52 1.39 0.19
CA GLY A 123 -20.00 0.45 1.19
C GLY A 123 -20.10 -1.01 0.74
N SER A 124 -19.32 -1.84 1.41
CA SER A 124 -19.75 -3.12 2.01
C SER A 124 -18.91 -3.34 3.25
#